data_AF-A0A9P5AW86-F1
#
_entry.id   AF-A0A9P5AW86-F1
#
_cell.length_a   1.000
_cell.length_b   1.000
_cell.length_c   1.000
_cell.angle_alpha   90.00
_cell.angle_beta   90.00
_cell.angle_gamma   90.00
#
_symmetry.space_group_name_H-M   'P 1'
#
loop_
_entity.id
_entity.type
_entity.pdbx_description
1 polymer ?
#
loop_
_entity_poly.entity_id
_entity_poly.type
_entity_poly.pdbx_seq_one_letter_code
_entity_poly.pdbx_strand_id
1 'polypeptide(L)'
;MTSSTGGTAILDPYLLLRGLEDQPWFEKNIPLLEIPDKQIQEYGYVASEFLNPVSYGAPYGGIVAAAGHHITEGRWIRDTRYGQDIAKHWLDGPGQFPKPMRNDVNKDTCDWAHEYSFWAATALWKQYLVTGDGDFVVDQVANLVPVWDATEYTAASYESSDPYHGVTGFWPTINSYQYGDAIAIAKIAALGRDSDFENEYRRWTEGLRVAVQQYL
;
A
#
# COMPACT_ATOMS: atom_id res chain seq x y z
N MET A 1 -40.32 30.40 -0.96
CA MET A 1 -38.89 30.16 -1.20
C MET A 1 -38.64 28.68 -0.99
N THR A 2 -38.59 27.89 -2.05
CA THR A 2 -38.25 26.47 -2.00
C THR A 2 -36.77 26.32 -2.33
N SER A 3 -35.97 25.98 -1.32
CA SER A 3 -34.57 25.56 -1.46
C SER A 3 -34.55 24.21 -2.19
N SER A 4 -33.98 24.16 -3.40
CA SER A 4 -33.61 22.89 -4.02
C SER A 4 -32.29 22.43 -3.42
N THR A 5 -32.34 21.37 -2.61
CA THR A 5 -31.16 20.58 -2.27
C THR A 5 -30.59 20.00 -3.57
N GLY A 6 -29.50 20.58 -4.06
CA GLY A 6 -28.76 20.06 -5.20
C GLY A 6 -28.20 18.69 -4.83
N GLY A 7 -28.83 17.62 -5.33
CA GLY A 7 -28.25 16.28 -5.29
C GLY A 7 -26.97 16.22 -6.12
N THR A 8 -26.11 15.27 -5.81
CA THR A 8 -24.93 14.94 -6.60
C THR A 8 -25.33 14.75 -8.07
N ALA A 9 -24.85 15.63 -8.94
CA ALA A 9 -25.09 15.50 -10.38
C ALA A 9 -24.18 14.40 -10.93
N ILE A 10 -24.77 13.43 -11.63
CA ILE A 10 -24.00 12.51 -12.48
C ILE A 10 -23.51 13.34 -13.67
N LEU A 11 -22.20 13.59 -13.72
CA LEU A 11 -21.56 14.35 -14.79
C LEU A 11 -21.51 13.53 -16.08
N ASP A 12 -21.51 14.21 -17.23
CA ASP A 12 -21.39 13.59 -18.55
C ASP A 12 -19.97 13.00 -18.74
N PRO A 13 -19.81 11.68 -18.78
CA PRO A 13 -18.50 11.02 -18.92
C PRO A 13 -17.85 11.34 -20.28
N TYR A 14 -18.64 11.57 -21.33
CA TYR A 14 -18.13 11.85 -22.67
C TYR A 14 -17.44 13.21 -22.75
N LEU A 15 -17.90 14.19 -21.96
CA LEU A 15 -17.30 15.51 -21.86
C LEU A 15 -16.03 15.52 -21.01
N LEU A 16 -16.01 14.76 -19.92
CA LEU A 16 -14.86 14.68 -19.00
C LEU A 16 -13.67 13.92 -19.57
N LEU A 17 -13.89 13.05 -20.56
CA LEU A 17 -12.84 12.20 -21.13
C LEU A 17 -12.33 12.71 -22.48
N ARG A 18 -12.90 13.80 -23.02
CA ARG A 18 -12.55 14.33 -24.34
C ARG A 18 -11.09 14.82 -24.36
N GLY A 19 -10.26 14.21 -25.21
CA GLY A 19 -8.86 14.60 -25.40
C GLY A 19 -7.85 13.82 -24.56
N LEU A 20 -8.29 12.86 -23.74
CA LEU A 20 -7.42 11.91 -23.07
C LEU A 20 -6.93 10.83 -24.04
N GLU A 21 -5.68 10.38 -23.89
CA GLU A 21 -5.07 9.38 -24.77
C GLU A 21 -5.72 7.99 -24.72
N ASP A 22 -6.54 7.67 -23.70
CA ASP A 22 -7.18 6.36 -23.52
C ASP A 22 -8.62 6.46 -22.99
N GLN A 23 -9.42 7.26 -23.68
CA GLN A 23 -10.82 7.51 -23.33
C GLN A 23 -11.59 6.25 -22.88
N PRO A 24 -11.51 5.10 -23.60
CA PRO A 24 -12.25 3.90 -23.23
C PRO A 24 -11.78 3.27 -21.91
N TRP A 25 -10.49 3.34 -21.58
CA TRP A 25 -9.97 2.83 -20.32
C TRP A 25 -10.47 3.64 -19.13
N PHE A 26 -10.42 4.97 -19.24
CA PHE A 26 -10.87 5.88 -18.18
C PHE A 26 -12.36 5.74 -17.88
N GLU A 27 -13.19 5.64 -18.93
CA GLU A 27 -14.64 5.40 -18.80
C GLU A 27 -14.92 4.11 -18.01
N LYS A 28 -14.18 3.05 -18.33
CA LYS A 28 -14.34 1.75 -17.69
C LYS A 28 -13.87 1.74 -16.24
N ASN A 29 -12.81 2.48 -15.91
CA ASN A 29 -12.01 2.19 -14.71
C ASN A 29 -11.99 3.29 -13.65
N ILE A 30 -12.17 4.58 -13.95
CA ILE A 30 -12.02 5.65 -12.93
C ILE A 30 -13.37 6.21 -12.44
N PRO A 31 -13.61 6.38 -11.12
CA PRO A 31 -14.56 7.37 -10.61
C PRO A 31 -14.04 8.79 -10.89
N LEU A 32 -14.63 9.47 -11.86
CA LEU A 32 -14.06 10.64 -12.53
C LEU A 32 -13.62 11.77 -11.57
N LEU A 33 -12.30 11.95 -11.49
CA LEU A 33 -11.52 13.05 -10.91
C LEU A 33 -10.20 13.13 -11.72
N GLU A 34 -9.71 14.33 -12.07
CA GLU A 34 -8.78 14.60 -13.21
C GLU A 34 -7.28 14.75 -12.79
N ILE A 35 -6.31 13.89 -13.24
CA ILE A 35 -4.79 14.05 -13.33
C ILE A 35 -4.13 12.95 -14.27
N PRO A 36 -2.97 13.14 -14.99
CA PRO A 36 -2.46 12.27 -16.12
C PRO A 36 -1.15 11.41 -15.91
N ASP A 37 -0.95 10.24 -16.62
CA ASP A 37 0.30 9.53 -17.19
C ASP A 37 0.25 7.93 -17.30
N LYS A 38 1.11 7.21 -18.10
CA LYS A 38 1.13 5.74 -18.48
C LYS A 38 2.58 5.12 -18.59
N GLN A 39 2.97 3.86 -18.23
CA GLN A 39 2.70 2.52 -18.84
C GLN A 39 3.69 1.41 -18.32
N ILE A 40 3.30 0.12 -18.03
CA ILE A 40 4.19 -1.11 -17.86
C ILE A 40 3.42 -2.45 -18.11
N GLN A 41 4.03 -3.53 -18.69
CA GLN A 41 3.57 -4.96 -18.62
C GLN A 41 4.68 -6.04 -18.70
N GLU A 42 4.69 -6.95 -17.70
CA GLU A 42 5.05 -8.40 -17.74
C GLU A 42 4.56 -9.10 -16.43
N TYR A 43 4.34 -8.33 -15.35
CA TYR A 43 3.90 -8.78 -14.02
C TYR A 43 2.50 -8.26 -13.63
N GLY A 44 1.65 -8.05 -14.64
CA GLY A 44 0.44 -7.23 -14.47
C GLY A 44 0.77 -5.74 -14.45
N TYR A 45 -0.03 -4.95 -13.73
CA TYR A 45 0.19 -3.51 -13.56
C TYR A 45 0.95 -3.19 -12.27
N VAL A 46 1.87 -2.24 -12.34
CA VAL A 46 2.57 -1.69 -11.17
C VAL A 46 2.38 -0.18 -11.15
N ALA A 47 2.33 0.40 -9.95
CA ALA A 47 2.36 1.85 -9.75
C ALA A 47 3.80 2.27 -9.41
N SER A 48 4.44 3.00 -10.32
CA SER A 48 5.76 3.61 -10.11
C SER A 48 5.63 4.91 -9.31
N GLU A 49 6.59 5.19 -8.43
CA GLU A 49 6.70 6.49 -7.76
C GLU A 49 7.31 7.55 -8.68
N PHE A 50 8.32 7.17 -9.47
CA PHE A 50 8.95 8.02 -10.48
C PHE A 50 8.65 7.52 -11.89
N LEU A 51 8.43 8.45 -12.82
CA LEU A 51 8.19 8.13 -14.22
C LEU A 51 9.38 7.40 -14.87
N ASN A 52 10.60 7.81 -14.53
CA ASN A 52 11.81 7.15 -14.99
C ASN A 52 12.35 6.24 -13.87
N PRO A 53 12.79 5.00 -14.19
CA PRO A 53 13.42 4.13 -13.21
C PRO A 53 14.64 4.80 -12.56
N VAL A 54 14.73 4.67 -11.24
CA VAL A 54 15.84 5.17 -10.42
C VAL A 54 16.71 4.00 -9.94
N SER A 55 17.96 4.27 -9.59
CA SER A 55 18.96 3.23 -9.27
C SER A 55 18.64 2.39 -8.04
N TYR A 56 17.77 2.90 -7.15
CA TYR A 56 17.31 2.25 -5.91
C TYR A 56 15.87 1.70 -6.04
N GLY A 57 15.34 1.63 -7.26
CA GLY A 57 14.02 1.05 -7.52
C GLY A 57 14.04 -0.47 -7.54
N ALA A 58 12.94 -1.06 -7.10
CA ALA A 58 12.62 -2.48 -7.29
C ALA A 58 12.51 -2.82 -8.79
N PRO A 59 12.43 -4.12 -9.16
CA PRO A 59 12.16 -4.50 -10.54
C PRO A 59 10.95 -3.76 -11.11
N TYR A 60 11.01 -3.37 -12.38
CA TYR A 60 10.00 -2.56 -13.06
C TYR A 60 9.87 -1.11 -12.54
N GLY A 61 10.83 -0.63 -11.75
CA GLY A 61 10.86 0.78 -11.30
C GLY A 61 9.92 1.08 -10.14
N GLY A 62 9.38 0.05 -9.48
CA GLY A 62 8.57 0.22 -8.27
C GLY A 62 9.39 0.73 -7.08
N ILE A 63 8.77 1.51 -6.21
CA ILE A 63 9.34 1.90 -4.91
C ILE A 63 8.28 1.68 -3.83
N VAL A 64 8.63 0.95 -2.77
CA VAL A 64 7.64 0.51 -1.77
C VAL A 64 7.21 1.65 -0.82
N ALA A 65 7.98 2.74 -0.74
CA ALA A 65 7.73 3.88 0.15
C ALA A 65 6.29 4.42 0.04
N ALA A 66 5.74 4.49 -1.16
CA ALA A 66 4.37 4.93 -1.41
C ALA A 66 3.38 3.79 -1.74
N ALA A 67 3.78 2.52 -1.64
CA ALA A 67 2.94 1.37 -2.02
C ALA A 67 1.59 1.34 -1.30
N GLY A 68 1.58 1.67 0.00
CA GLY A 68 0.34 1.75 0.77
C GLY A 68 -0.58 2.88 0.32
N HIS A 69 -0.04 3.98 -0.22
CA HIS A 69 -0.82 5.02 -0.86
C HIS A 69 -1.36 4.55 -2.20
N HIS A 70 -0.54 3.91 -3.03
CA HIS A 70 -0.95 3.39 -4.34
C HIS A 70 -2.09 2.39 -4.25
N ILE A 71 -2.03 1.42 -3.32
CA ILE A 71 -3.11 0.45 -3.09
C ILE A 71 -4.36 1.14 -2.53
N THR A 72 -4.15 2.08 -1.60
CA THR A 72 -5.24 2.87 -0.98
C THR A 72 -5.98 3.70 -2.03
N GLU A 73 -5.31 4.30 -3.00
CA GLU A 73 -5.94 5.09 -4.04
C GLU A 73 -6.51 4.19 -5.16
N GLY A 74 -5.75 3.17 -5.55
CA GLY A 74 -6.12 2.20 -6.57
C GLY A 74 -7.39 1.43 -6.26
N ARG A 75 -7.80 1.30 -4.99
CA ARG A 75 -9.07 0.65 -4.62
C ARG A 75 -10.31 1.28 -5.23
N TRP A 76 -10.23 2.55 -5.63
CA TRP A 76 -11.35 3.26 -6.25
C TRP A 76 -11.50 2.92 -7.74
N ILE A 77 -10.48 2.33 -8.35
CA ILE A 77 -10.52 1.90 -9.74
C ILE A 77 -11.51 0.73 -9.88
N ARG A 78 -12.49 0.86 -10.77
CA ARG A 78 -13.60 -0.10 -10.96
C ARG A 78 -13.11 -1.49 -11.36
N ASP A 79 -12.11 -1.53 -12.25
CA ASP A 79 -11.45 -2.78 -12.60
C ASP A 79 -10.39 -3.07 -11.54
N THR A 80 -10.76 -3.96 -10.63
CA THR A 80 -9.98 -4.26 -9.42
C THR A 80 -8.62 -4.85 -9.73
N ARG A 81 -8.39 -5.34 -10.95
CA ARG A 81 -7.10 -5.92 -11.39
C ARG A 81 -5.94 -4.95 -11.20
N TYR A 82 -6.14 -3.64 -11.39
CA TYR A 82 -5.08 -2.65 -11.18
C TYR A 82 -4.61 -2.60 -9.72
N GLY A 83 -5.54 -2.51 -8.76
CA GLY A 83 -5.20 -2.52 -7.33
C GLY A 83 -4.65 -3.87 -6.88
N GLN A 84 -5.21 -4.97 -7.39
CA GLN A 84 -4.76 -6.33 -7.09
C GLN A 84 -3.34 -6.60 -7.61
N ASP A 85 -3.01 -6.17 -8.83
CA ASP A 85 -1.68 -6.37 -9.40
C ASP A 85 -0.62 -5.52 -8.67
N ILE A 86 -0.95 -4.29 -8.26
CA ILE A 86 -0.05 -3.47 -7.42
C ILE A 86 0.21 -4.18 -6.08
N ALA A 87 -0.82 -4.72 -5.44
CA ALA A 87 -0.65 -5.46 -4.19
C ALA A 87 0.18 -6.74 -4.39
N LYS A 88 -0.12 -7.54 -5.42
CA LYS A 88 0.64 -8.75 -5.77
C LYS A 88 2.09 -8.43 -6.11
N HIS A 89 2.37 -7.33 -6.79
CA HIS A 89 3.74 -6.92 -7.08
C HIS A 89 4.58 -6.84 -5.81
N TRP A 90 4.04 -6.26 -4.73
CA TRP A 90 4.75 -6.13 -3.46
C TRP A 90 4.70 -7.38 -2.59
N LEU A 91 3.57 -8.09 -2.55
CA LEU A 91 3.33 -9.16 -1.58
C LEU A 91 3.62 -10.57 -2.11
N ASP A 92 3.47 -10.79 -3.41
CA ASP A 92 3.56 -12.12 -4.05
C ASP A 92 4.21 -11.99 -5.44
N GLY A 93 5.28 -11.21 -5.51
CA GLY A 93 5.80 -10.73 -6.78
C GLY A 93 7.18 -10.10 -6.66
N PRO A 94 7.55 -9.21 -7.60
CA PRO A 94 8.90 -8.66 -7.67
C PRO A 94 9.39 -7.91 -6.42
N GLY A 95 8.47 -7.40 -5.60
CA GLY A 95 8.76 -6.85 -4.28
C GLY A 95 9.42 -7.85 -3.33
N GLN A 96 9.05 -9.13 -3.43
CA GLN A 96 9.63 -10.21 -2.63
C GLN A 96 10.94 -10.75 -3.21
N PHE A 97 11.41 -10.24 -4.36
CA PHE A 97 12.66 -10.71 -4.94
C PHE A 97 13.86 -10.27 -4.10
N PRO A 98 14.95 -11.07 -4.08
CA PRO A 98 16.15 -10.69 -3.38
C PRO A 98 16.71 -9.35 -3.86
N LYS A 99 17.19 -8.53 -2.92
CA LYS A 99 17.92 -7.29 -3.22
C LYS A 99 19.30 -7.26 -2.55
N PRO A 100 20.23 -6.44 -3.04
CA PRO A 100 21.50 -6.19 -2.36
C PRO A 100 21.28 -5.55 -0.98
N MET A 101 22.03 -6.00 0.02
CA MET A 101 22.07 -5.42 1.37
C MET A 101 23.26 -4.46 1.47
N ARG A 102 23.08 -3.19 1.07
CA ARG A 102 24.15 -2.17 1.04
C ARG A 102 23.70 -0.82 1.59
N ASN A 103 24.60 0.12 1.83
CA ASN A 103 24.19 1.41 2.39
C ASN A 103 23.33 2.27 1.44
N ASP A 104 23.44 2.05 0.13
CA ASP A 104 22.67 2.79 -0.89
C ASP A 104 21.29 2.17 -1.19
N VAL A 105 21.02 0.99 -0.65
CA VAL A 105 19.75 0.26 -0.71
C VAL A 105 19.62 -0.59 0.56
N ASN A 106 18.77 -0.16 1.50
CA ASN A 106 18.63 -0.60 2.89
C ASN A 106 19.41 -1.91 3.23
N LYS A 107 20.55 -1.79 3.90
CA LYS A 107 21.43 -2.94 4.21
C LYS A 107 20.82 -3.96 5.16
N ASP A 108 19.76 -3.60 5.87
CA ASP A 108 19.18 -4.39 6.94
C ASP A 108 18.02 -5.27 6.42
N THR A 109 17.64 -5.13 5.14
CA THR A 109 16.57 -5.90 4.50
C THR A 109 17.00 -6.63 3.23
N CYS A 110 16.42 -7.80 2.99
CA CYS A 110 16.84 -8.72 1.92
C CYS A 110 15.94 -8.73 0.69
N ASP A 111 14.82 -8.01 0.69
CA ASP A 111 13.86 -7.90 -0.41
C ASP A 111 13.36 -6.46 -0.57
N TRP A 112 12.76 -6.17 -1.72
CA TRP A 112 12.34 -4.82 -2.10
C TRP A 112 11.07 -4.34 -1.40
N ALA A 113 10.22 -5.24 -0.91
CA ALA A 113 9.00 -4.88 -0.19
C ALA A 113 9.29 -4.36 1.22
N HIS A 114 10.45 -4.71 1.77
CA HIS A 114 10.94 -4.19 3.06
C HIS A 114 12.04 -3.13 2.90
N GLU A 115 12.27 -2.56 1.71
CA GLU A 115 13.21 -1.44 1.53
C GLU A 115 12.79 -0.23 2.40
N TYR A 116 11.48 0.06 2.46
CA TYR A 116 10.87 1.12 3.27
C TYR A 116 9.68 0.59 4.07
N SER A 117 9.28 1.34 5.09
CA SER A 117 8.07 1.06 5.87
C SER A 117 6.80 1.18 5.04
N PHE A 118 5.91 0.19 5.17
CA PHE A 118 4.67 0.09 4.38
C PHE A 118 3.54 -0.54 5.22
N TRP A 119 2.37 0.12 5.27
CA TRP A 119 1.15 -0.37 5.95
C TRP A 119 0.33 -1.33 5.06
N ALA A 120 0.95 -2.44 4.65
CA ALA A 120 0.43 -3.36 3.65
C ALA A 120 -0.95 -3.92 3.99
N ALA A 121 -1.10 -4.45 5.20
CA ALA A 121 -2.34 -5.11 5.59
C ALA A 121 -3.49 -4.11 5.70
N THR A 122 -3.21 -2.94 6.25
CA THR A 122 -4.19 -1.84 6.34
C THR A 122 -4.64 -1.40 4.95
N ALA A 123 -3.73 -1.30 3.98
CA ALA A 123 -4.06 -0.92 2.61
C ALA A 123 -4.95 -1.99 1.95
N LEU A 124 -4.61 -3.28 2.07
CA LEU A 124 -5.44 -4.39 1.57
C LEU A 124 -6.82 -4.43 2.23
N TRP A 125 -6.91 -4.24 3.55
CA TRP A 125 -8.19 -4.20 4.24
C TRP A 125 -9.08 -3.06 3.72
N LYS A 126 -8.52 -1.87 3.47
CA LYS A 126 -9.26 -0.77 2.85
C LYS A 126 -9.70 -1.10 1.42
N GLN A 127 -8.88 -1.80 0.65
CA GLN A 127 -9.27 -2.28 -0.67
C GLN A 127 -10.45 -3.26 -0.60
N TYR A 128 -10.42 -4.21 0.33
CA TYR A 128 -11.53 -5.13 0.58
C TYR A 128 -12.83 -4.41 0.95
N LEU A 129 -12.76 -3.39 1.81
CA LEU A 129 -13.95 -2.62 2.20
C LEU A 129 -14.66 -1.91 1.04
N VAL A 130 -13.95 -1.64 -0.06
CA VAL A 130 -14.52 -1.01 -1.26
C VAL A 130 -14.95 -2.06 -2.29
N THR A 131 -14.12 -3.07 -2.50
CA THR A 131 -14.31 -4.05 -3.59
C THR A 131 -15.18 -5.24 -3.19
N GLY A 132 -15.24 -5.56 -1.89
CA GLY A 132 -15.90 -6.76 -1.38
C GLY A 132 -15.17 -8.07 -1.67
N ASP A 133 -13.99 -8.02 -2.29
CA ASP A 133 -13.23 -9.20 -2.72
C ASP A 133 -12.48 -9.84 -1.54
N GLY A 134 -13.21 -10.66 -0.79
CA GLY A 134 -12.71 -11.34 0.41
C GLY A 134 -11.69 -12.43 0.09
N ASP A 135 -11.91 -13.17 -1.00
CA ASP A 135 -11.02 -14.26 -1.42
C ASP A 135 -9.63 -13.70 -1.73
N PHE A 136 -9.55 -12.58 -2.47
CA PHE A 136 -8.27 -11.94 -2.75
C PHE A 136 -7.47 -11.55 -1.50
N VAL A 137 -8.10 -10.92 -0.50
CA VAL A 137 -7.36 -10.49 0.70
C VAL A 137 -6.99 -11.65 1.61
N VAL A 138 -7.81 -12.70 1.68
CA VAL A 138 -7.50 -13.92 2.41
C VAL A 138 -6.31 -14.64 1.77
N ASP A 139 -6.26 -14.73 0.45
CA ASP A 139 -5.13 -15.34 -0.28
C ASP A 139 -3.79 -14.63 -0.02
N GLN A 140 -3.82 -13.33 0.28
CA GLN A 140 -2.63 -12.55 0.58
C GLN A 140 -2.22 -12.56 2.06
N VAL A 141 -3.03 -13.14 2.96
CA VAL A 141 -2.82 -12.98 4.42
C VAL A 141 -1.48 -13.54 4.89
N ALA A 142 -1.00 -14.62 4.27
CA ALA A 142 0.30 -15.22 4.60
C ALA A 142 1.50 -14.39 4.11
N ASN A 143 1.28 -13.50 3.14
CA ASN A 143 2.30 -12.61 2.58
C ASN A 143 2.40 -11.28 3.34
N LEU A 144 1.46 -10.99 4.25
CA LEU A 144 1.46 -9.81 5.10
C LEU A 144 2.39 -10.01 6.30
N VAL A 145 3.70 -10.01 6.04
CA VAL A 145 4.73 -10.06 7.07
C VAL A 145 5.07 -8.62 7.51
N PRO A 146 4.87 -8.24 8.78
CA PRO A 146 5.28 -6.94 9.29
C PRO A 146 6.80 -6.74 9.24
N VAL A 147 7.24 -5.51 9.01
CA VAL A 147 8.63 -5.10 9.27
C VAL A 147 8.86 -5.12 10.78
N TRP A 148 9.62 -6.09 11.30
CA TRP A 148 9.69 -6.38 12.75
C TRP A 148 10.68 -5.53 13.54
N ASP A 149 11.68 -4.96 12.88
CA ASP A 149 12.76 -4.20 13.53
C ASP A 149 12.40 -2.72 13.75
N ALA A 150 11.19 -2.32 13.36
CA ALA A 150 10.73 -0.93 13.37
C ALA A 150 11.69 0.03 12.64
N THR A 151 12.46 -0.47 11.68
CA THR A 151 13.29 0.39 10.84
C THR A 151 12.39 1.17 9.88
N GLU A 152 12.56 2.48 9.89
CA GLU A 152 11.95 3.35 8.90
C GLU A 152 13.05 4.06 8.14
N TYR A 153 13.04 3.91 6.82
CA TYR A 153 13.96 4.54 5.89
C TYR A 153 13.28 5.69 5.13
N THR A 154 12.26 6.30 5.72
CA THR A 154 11.49 7.39 5.09
C THR A 154 12.00 8.75 5.56
N ALA A 155 11.47 9.82 4.95
CA ALA A 155 11.71 11.18 5.42
C ALA A 155 11.35 11.44 6.90
N ALA A 156 10.57 10.57 7.55
CA ALA A 156 10.29 10.70 8.98
C ALA A 156 11.47 10.25 9.87
N SER A 157 12.49 9.58 9.31
CA SER A 157 13.67 9.11 10.05
C SER A 157 14.85 10.10 10.05
N TYR A 158 14.65 11.36 9.63
CA TYR A 158 15.69 12.36 9.34
C TYR A 158 16.42 12.97 10.57
N GLU A 159 16.77 12.19 11.59
CA GLU A 159 17.86 12.58 12.49
C GLU A 159 19.15 11.81 12.16
N SER A 160 19.63 11.91 10.92
CA SER A 160 20.85 11.24 10.50
C SER A 160 21.53 11.99 9.35
N SER A 161 22.87 11.96 9.32
CA SER A 161 23.63 12.43 8.15
C SER A 161 23.59 11.43 6.99
N ASP A 162 22.95 10.28 7.18
CA ASP A 162 22.73 9.25 6.18
C ASP A 162 21.28 9.33 5.68
N PRO A 163 21.05 9.73 4.41
CA PRO A 163 19.71 9.90 3.86
C PRO A 163 18.95 8.59 3.70
N TYR A 164 19.66 7.45 3.80
CA TYR A 164 19.12 6.12 3.76
C TYR A 164 19.29 5.41 5.10
N HIS A 165 19.47 6.09 6.24
CA HIS A 165 19.41 5.45 7.56
C HIS A 165 18.90 6.42 8.62
N GLY A 166 17.88 6.03 9.39
CA GLY A 166 17.56 6.68 10.66
C GLY A 166 18.55 6.29 11.77
N VAL A 167 18.46 6.97 12.91
CA VAL A 167 19.03 6.48 14.18
C VAL A 167 18.12 5.42 14.79
N THR A 168 18.68 4.51 15.59
CA THR A 168 17.89 3.54 16.36
C THR A 168 16.93 4.30 17.28
N GLY A 169 15.64 4.13 17.04
CA GLY A 169 14.59 4.83 17.79
C GLY A 169 13.23 4.21 17.54
N PHE A 170 12.32 4.39 18.50
CA PHE A 170 10.91 4.05 18.31
C PHE A 170 10.22 5.25 17.65
N TRP A 171 9.76 5.09 16.41
CA TRP A 171 9.15 6.18 15.64
C TRP A 171 7.62 6.05 15.60
N PRO A 172 6.85 7.15 15.77
CA PRO A 172 5.38 7.10 15.73
C PRO A 172 4.80 6.52 14.45
N THR A 173 5.45 6.77 13.31
CA THR A 173 5.14 6.27 11.97
C THR A 173 5.07 4.75 11.89
N ILE A 174 6.21 4.06 11.98
CA ILE A 174 6.27 2.60 11.84
C ILE A 174 5.48 1.87 12.92
N ASN A 175 5.48 2.38 14.16
CA ASN A 175 4.66 1.81 15.23
C ASN A 175 3.15 1.96 14.94
N SER A 176 2.73 3.07 14.32
CA SER A 176 1.34 3.25 13.87
C SER A 176 0.99 2.34 12.71
N TYR A 177 1.91 2.11 11.77
CA TYR A 177 1.71 1.17 10.66
C TYR A 177 1.57 -0.26 11.17
N GLN A 178 2.49 -0.71 12.04
CA GLN A 178 2.41 -2.03 12.67
C GLN A 178 1.11 -2.21 13.46
N TYR A 179 0.67 -1.18 14.20
CA TYR A 179 -0.60 -1.23 14.93
C TYR A 179 -1.81 -1.36 13.98
N GLY A 180 -1.85 -0.55 12.92
CA GLY A 180 -2.91 -0.62 11.91
C GLY A 180 -2.92 -1.97 11.19
N ASP A 181 -1.75 -2.46 10.80
CA ASP A 181 -1.60 -3.71 10.09
C ASP A 181 -1.96 -4.90 10.96
N ALA A 182 -1.63 -4.88 12.25
CA ALA A 182 -2.04 -5.93 13.16
C ALA A 182 -3.56 -6.02 13.29
N ILE A 183 -4.27 -4.88 13.34
CA ILE A 183 -5.73 -4.87 13.31
C ILE A 183 -6.26 -5.44 11.99
N ALA A 184 -5.66 -5.06 10.87
CA ALA A 184 -6.10 -5.50 9.55
C ALA A 184 -5.88 -7.01 9.36
N ILE A 185 -4.73 -7.54 9.75
CA ILE A 185 -4.42 -8.98 9.66
C ILE A 185 -5.39 -9.78 10.52
N ALA A 186 -5.68 -9.33 11.75
CA ALA A 186 -6.66 -10.00 12.59
C ALA A 186 -8.05 -10.08 11.92
N LYS A 187 -8.47 -9.02 11.21
CA LYS A 187 -9.75 -9.01 10.48
C LYS A 187 -9.74 -9.90 9.23
N ILE A 188 -8.63 -9.92 8.49
CA ILE A 188 -8.47 -10.78 7.30
C ILE A 188 -8.42 -12.26 7.72
N ALA A 189 -7.69 -12.58 8.79
CA ALA A 189 -7.64 -13.93 9.36
C ALA A 189 -9.05 -14.41 9.79
N ALA A 190 -9.83 -13.54 10.45
CA ALA A 190 -11.22 -13.82 10.81
C ALA A 190 -12.09 -14.10 9.56
N LEU A 191 -11.90 -13.35 8.47
CA LEU A 191 -12.59 -13.57 7.20
C LEU A 191 -12.25 -14.93 6.59
N GLY A 192 -10.97 -15.33 6.67
CA GLY A 192 -10.48 -16.66 6.28
C GLY A 192 -10.79 -17.79 7.27
N ARG A 193 -11.44 -17.48 8.41
CA ARG A 193 -11.73 -18.41 9.52
C ARG A 193 -10.49 -19.02 10.17
N ASP A 194 -9.38 -18.29 10.16
CA ASP A 194 -8.16 -18.64 10.90
C ASP A 194 -8.18 -17.97 12.28
N SER A 195 -8.79 -18.67 13.25
CA SER A 195 -8.92 -18.16 14.61
C SER A 195 -7.59 -18.05 15.35
N ASP A 196 -6.60 -18.86 15.00
CA ASP A 196 -5.31 -18.85 15.68
C ASP A 196 -4.54 -17.59 15.29
N PHE A 197 -4.51 -17.30 13.99
CA PHE A 197 -3.85 -16.10 13.45
C PHE A 197 -4.59 -14.81 13.84
N GLU A 198 -5.93 -14.84 13.85
CA GLU A 198 -6.74 -13.74 14.38
C GLU A 198 -6.35 -13.42 15.84
N ASN A 199 -6.30 -14.43 16.70
CA ASN A 199 -6.03 -14.24 18.13
C ASN A 199 -4.60 -13.78 18.39
N GLU A 200 -3.63 -14.24 17.59
CA GLU A 200 -2.25 -13.77 17.64
C GLU A 200 -2.15 -12.27 17.36
N TYR A 201 -2.70 -11.82 16.24
CA TYR A 201 -2.63 -10.42 15.86
C TYR A 201 -3.49 -9.49 16.73
N ARG A 202 -4.55 -10.00 17.35
CA ARG A 202 -5.27 -9.27 18.42
C ARG A 202 -4.39 -9.01 19.64
N ARG A 203 -3.56 -9.98 20.05
CA ARG A 203 -2.60 -9.77 21.16
C ARG A 203 -1.54 -8.76 20.79
N TRP A 204 -1.00 -8.81 19.57
CA TRP A 204 -0.02 -7.84 19.09
C TRP A 204 -0.60 -6.43 18.99
N THR A 205 -1.85 -6.29 18.52
CA THR A 205 -2.57 -5.02 18.50
C THR A 205 -2.60 -4.36 19.88
N GLU A 206 -2.96 -5.10 20.92
CA GLU A 206 -3.03 -4.56 22.29
C GLU A 206 -1.64 -4.20 22.81
N GLY A 207 -0.64 -5.06 22.58
CA GLY A 207 0.75 -4.78 22.96
C GLY A 207 1.29 -3.50 22.32
N LEU A 208 1.11 -3.33 21.00
CA LEU A 208 1.53 -2.14 20.26
C LEU A 208 0.79 -0.89 20.73
N ARG A 209 -0.53 -0.97 20.98
CA ARG A 209 -1.29 0.16 21.52
C ARG A 209 -0.74 0.64 22.85
N VAL A 210 -0.51 -0.28 23.78
CA VAL A 210 0.04 0.05 25.11
C VAL A 210 1.43 0.66 24.97
N ALA A 211 2.31 0.06 24.15
CA ALA A 211 3.65 0.58 23.92
C ALA A 211 3.65 1.99 23.31
N VAL A 212 2.87 2.21 22.25
CA VAL A 212 2.75 3.54 21.62
C VAL A 212 2.26 4.57 22.63
N GLN A 213 1.18 4.29 23.37
CA GLN A 213 0.62 5.26 24.33
C GLN A 213 1.55 5.56 25.52
N GLN A 214 2.42 4.61 25.88
CA GLN A 214 3.32 4.75 27.02
C GLN A 214 4.64 5.45 26.63
N TYR A 215 5.15 5.19 25.43
CA TYR A 215 6.50 5.55 25.04
C TYR A 215 6.59 6.62 23.93
N LEU A 216 5.50 6.92 23.23
CA LEU A 216 5.43 7.86 22.10
C LEU A 216 4.30 8.89 22.29
#